data_AF-A0A8D8F101-F1
#
_entry.id   AF-A0A8D8F101-F1
#
_cell.length_a   1.000
_cell.length_b   1.000
_cell.length_c   1.000
_cell.angle_alpha   90.00
_cell.angle_beta   90.00
_cell.angle_gamma   90.00
#
_symmetry.space_group_name_H-M   'P 1'
#
loop_
_entity.id
_entity.type
_entity.pdbx_description
1 polymer ?
#
loop_
_entity_poly.entity_id
_entity_poly.type
_entity_poly.pdbx_seq_one_letter_code
_entity_poly.pdbx_strand_id
1 'polypeptide(L)'
;PAKAIFLISNLMILCCIPLRILGDREAEEAVLLFAVPGSWFLLMFFAGAIGLTGPFVTMIFSMITGDMFTFGIIYTIVLFGFSQAFYFLYKGHPNADESPFGTYFGTWMGLFQTTLGDYDYADLNLTTYPNLAKTVFITFMIFVPILLLNMLIAMMG
;
A
#
# COMPACT_ATOMS: atom_id res chain seq x y z
N PRO A 1 4.19 -3.07 21.20
CA PRO A 1 4.23 -3.19 19.73
C PRO A 1 4.89 -4.50 19.22
N ALA A 2 6.18 -4.73 19.46
CA ALA A 2 6.90 -5.91 18.93
C ALA A 2 6.28 -7.27 19.33
N LYS A 3 5.83 -7.41 20.59
CA LYS A 3 5.14 -8.63 21.07
C LYS A 3 3.79 -8.88 20.38
N ALA A 4 3.11 -7.84 19.91
CA ALA A 4 1.83 -7.97 19.21
C ALA A 4 2.03 -8.43 17.76
N ILE A 5 3.03 -7.88 17.05
CA ILE A 5 3.41 -8.33 15.70
C ILE A 5 3.82 -9.80 15.73
N PHE A 6 4.61 -10.20 16.73
CA PHE A 6 4.98 -11.60 16.94
C PHE A 6 3.77 -12.50 17.18
N LEU A 7 2.84 -12.08 18.05
CA LEU A 7 1.62 -12.83 18.34
C LEU A 7 0.75 -12.98 17.08
N ILE A 8 0.61 -11.94 16.28
CA ILE A 8 -0.16 -11.95 15.02
C ILE A 8 0.49 -12.87 13.99
N SER A 9 1.81 -12.77 13.76
CA SER A 9 2.52 -13.66 12.83
C SER A 9 2.42 -15.13 13.26
N ASN A 10 2.55 -15.41 14.56
CA ASN A 10 2.48 -16.77 15.09
C ASN A 10 1.05 -17.33 15.02
N LEU A 11 0.04 -16.48 15.27
CA LEU A 11 -1.37 -16.84 15.15
C LEU A 11 -1.76 -17.12 13.69
N MET A 12 -1.25 -16.34 12.72
CA MET A 12 -1.45 -16.63 11.29
C MET A 12 -0.84 -17.97 10.87
N ILE A 13 0.37 -18.29 11.32
CA ILE A 13 1.02 -19.59 11.02
C ILE A 13 0.24 -20.75 11.66
N LEU A 14 -0.22 -20.57 12.91
CA LEU A 14 -1.05 -21.57 13.61
C LEU A 14 -2.41 -21.75 12.95
N CYS A 15 -3.01 -20.70 12.37
CA CYS A 15 -4.27 -20.77 11.63
C CYS A 15 -4.17 -21.64 10.36
N CYS A 16 -2.99 -21.79 9.74
CA CYS A 16 -2.81 -22.69 8.60
C CYS A 16 -3.08 -24.17 8.96
N ILE A 17 -2.83 -24.58 10.20
CA ILE A 17 -2.94 -25.98 10.65
C ILE A 17 -4.41 -26.48 10.67
N PRO A 18 -5.39 -25.79 11.30
CA PRO A 18 -6.79 -26.21 11.25
C PRO A 18 -7.39 -26.08 9.84
N LEU A 19 -6.98 -25.09 9.04
CA LEU A 19 -7.41 -24.93 7.64
C LEU A 19 -7.04 -26.15 6.79
N ARG A 20 -5.80 -26.66 6.96
CA ARG A 20 -5.35 -27.89 6.31
C ARG A 20 -6.12 -29.14 6.75
N ILE A 21 -6.59 -29.17 8.00
CA ILE A 21 -7.40 -30.28 8.55
C ILE A 21 -8.84 -30.24 7.99
N LEU A 22 -9.39 -29.04 7.72
CA LEU A 22 -10.70 -28.88 7.08
C LEU A 22 -10.72 -29.22 5.58
N GLY A 23 -9.55 -29.37 4.94
CA GLY A 23 -9.43 -29.75 3.53
C GLY A 23 -9.71 -28.62 2.54
N ASP A 24 -9.78 -27.37 3.00
CA ASP A 24 -9.99 -26.18 2.17
C ASP A 24 -8.65 -25.62 1.67
N ARG A 25 -8.27 -26.00 0.45
CA ARG A 25 -6.99 -25.60 -0.17
C ARG A 25 -6.94 -24.14 -0.59
N GLU A 26 -8.04 -23.54 -1.02
CA GLU A 26 -8.03 -22.13 -1.45
C GLU A 26 -7.80 -21.20 -0.27
N ALA A 27 -8.44 -21.49 0.87
CA ALA A 27 -8.22 -20.73 2.09
C ALA A 27 -6.83 -20.98 2.70
N GLU A 28 -6.28 -22.20 2.60
CA GLU A 28 -4.89 -22.50 3.01
C GLU A 28 -3.89 -21.67 2.20
N GLU A 29 -4.01 -21.65 0.88
CA GLU A 29 -3.11 -20.90 -0.01
C GLU A 29 -3.20 -19.39 0.22
N ALA A 30 -4.41 -18.86 0.41
CA ALA A 30 -4.61 -17.45 0.75
C ALA A 30 -3.94 -17.08 2.09
N VAL A 31 -4.11 -17.90 3.13
CA VAL A 31 -3.47 -17.64 4.44
C VAL A 31 -1.95 -17.79 4.36
N LEU A 32 -1.44 -18.75 3.60
CA LEU A 32 0.00 -18.92 3.37
C LEU A 32 0.62 -17.71 2.67
N LEU A 33 -0.06 -17.13 1.67
CA LEU A 33 0.37 -15.91 0.99
C LEU A 33 0.60 -14.73 1.94
N PHE A 34 -0.23 -14.60 2.98
CA PHE A 34 -0.05 -13.57 4.01
C PHE A 34 0.94 -13.99 5.11
N ALA A 35 0.96 -15.28 5.49
CA ALA A 35 1.81 -15.80 6.55
C ALA A 35 3.30 -15.82 6.17
N VAL A 36 3.64 -16.06 4.90
CA VAL A 36 5.04 -16.14 4.45
C VAL A 36 5.76 -14.79 4.63
N PRO A 37 5.27 -13.64 4.15
CA PRO A 37 5.85 -12.34 4.49
C PRO A 37 5.83 -12.07 6.00
N GLY A 38 4.76 -12.47 6.70
CA GLY A 38 4.65 -12.39 8.16
C GLY A 38 5.76 -13.13 8.91
N SER A 39 6.26 -14.24 8.35
CA SER A 39 7.36 -15.02 8.92
C SER A 39 8.73 -14.34 8.77
N TRP A 40 8.93 -13.52 7.74
CA TRP A 40 10.17 -12.74 7.56
C TRP A 40 10.29 -11.66 8.65
N PHE A 41 9.17 -11.04 9.03
CA PHE A 41 9.13 -10.12 10.18
C PHE A 41 9.45 -10.81 11.51
N LEU A 42 9.11 -12.10 11.65
CA LEU A 42 9.44 -12.90 12.83
C LEU A 42 10.92 -13.29 12.87
N LEU A 43 11.56 -13.57 11.72
CA LEU A 43 13.01 -13.75 11.64
C LEU A 43 13.77 -12.47 12.04
N MET A 44 13.26 -11.30 11.66
CA MET A 44 13.84 -10.02 12.06
C MET A 44 13.82 -9.81 13.59
N PHE A 45 12.78 -10.30 14.28
CA PHE A 45 12.73 -10.29 15.74
C PHE A 45 13.84 -11.16 16.37
N PHE A 46 14.08 -12.36 15.83
CA PHE A 46 15.17 -13.23 16.32
C PHE A 46 16.56 -12.65 16.04
N ALA A 47 16.75 -11.97 14.90
CA ALA A 47 17.96 -11.20 14.63
C ALA A 47 18.18 -10.08 15.68
N GLY A 48 17.12 -9.59 16.32
CA GLY A 48 17.19 -8.62 17.42
C GLY A 48 17.76 -9.18 18.73
N ALA A 49 17.75 -10.50 18.93
CA ALA A 49 18.30 -11.16 20.12
C ALA A 49 19.84 -11.28 20.09
N ILE A 50 20.45 -11.04 18.92
CA ILE A 50 21.91 -11.04 18.74
C ILE A 50 22.43 -9.64 19.12
N GLY A 51 23.40 -9.57 20.04
CA GLY A 51 23.87 -8.30 20.62
C GLY A 51 24.38 -7.25 19.62
N LEU A 52 24.84 -7.67 18.43
CA LEU A 52 25.32 -6.75 17.38
C LEU A 52 24.18 -6.16 16.52
N THR A 53 23.15 -6.96 16.22
CA THR A 53 22.02 -6.59 15.33
C THR A 53 20.78 -6.11 16.09
N GLY A 54 20.72 -6.35 17.41
CA GLY A 54 19.67 -5.87 18.31
C GLY A 54 19.33 -4.38 18.14
N PRO A 55 20.32 -3.47 18.25
CA PRO A 55 20.08 -2.03 18.09
C PRO A 55 19.49 -1.66 16.72
N PHE A 56 19.97 -2.29 15.65
CA PHE A 56 19.49 -2.05 14.27
C PHE A 56 18.03 -2.48 14.10
N VAL A 57 17.67 -3.66 14.60
CA VAL A 57 16.30 -4.16 14.57
C VAL A 57 15.37 -3.24 15.36
N THR A 58 15.77 -2.81 16.56
CA THR A 58 14.96 -1.88 17.36
C THR A 58 14.79 -0.51 16.72
N MET A 59 15.80 -0.03 15.97
CA MET A 59 15.69 1.22 15.19
C MET A 59 14.64 1.10 14.09
N ILE A 60 14.69 0.02 13.30
CA ILE A 60 13.70 -0.19 12.22
C ILE A 60 12.28 -0.33 12.77
N PHE A 61 12.08 -1.11 13.85
CA PHE A 61 10.76 -1.25 14.43
C PHE A 61 10.21 0.08 14.99
N SER A 62 11.09 0.94 15.51
CA SER A 62 10.70 2.26 16.01
C SER A 62 10.30 3.19 14.85
N MET A 63 11.05 3.17 13.74
CA MET A 63 10.72 3.91 12.53
C MET A 63 9.38 3.46 11.90
N ILE A 64 9.14 2.15 11.83
CA ILE A 64 7.89 1.60 11.28
C ILE A 64 6.69 1.94 12.18
N THR A 65 6.82 1.75 13.49
CA THR A 65 5.68 1.89 14.42
C THR A 65 5.34 3.36 14.70
N GLY A 66 6.35 4.23 14.82
CA GLY A 66 6.14 5.65 15.15
C GLY A 66 5.64 6.43 13.94
N ASP A 67 6.29 6.24 12.80
CA ASP A 67 6.22 7.26 11.76
C ASP A 67 5.53 6.77 10.48
N MET A 68 5.85 5.55 10.03
CA MET A 68 5.25 4.99 8.81
C MET A 68 3.73 4.75 8.94
N PHE A 69 3.22 4.47 10.14
CA PHE A 69 1.79 4.23 10.35
C PHE A 69 0.95 5.51 10.18
N THR A 70 1.35 6.59 10.83
CA THR A 70 0.71 7.92 10.71
C THR A 70 0.78 8.41 9.26
N PHE A 71 1.94 8.22 8.63
CA PHE A 71 2.16 8.50 7.23
C PHE A 71 1.22 7.72 6.29
N GLY A 72 1.11 6.41 6.49
CA GLY A 72 0.24 5.55 5.70
C GLY A 72 -1.23 5.97 5.77
N ILE A 73 -1.70 6.44 6.94
CA ILE A 73 -3.06 6.96 7.11
C ILE A 73 -3.27 8.23 6.28
N ILE A 74 -2.38 9.22 6.39
CA ILE A 74 -2.50 10.49 5.63
C ILE A 74 -2.45 10.22 4.12
N TYR A 75 -1.51 9.38 3.68
CA TYR A 75 -1.41 8.97 2.28
C TYR A 75 -2.71 8.32 1.79
N THR A 76 -3.27 7.40 2.56
CA THR A 76 -4.53 6.70 2.22
C THR A 76 -5.71 7.67 2.10
N ILE A 77 -5.83 8.64 3.01
CA ILE A 77 -6.88 9.68 2.96
C ILE A 77 -6.76 10.52 1.68
N VAL A 78 -5.54 10.95 1.34
CA VAL A 78 -5.28 11.73 0.12
C VAL A 78 -5.58 10.90 -1.13
N LEU A 79 -5.14 9.64 -1.17
CA LEU A 79 -5.38 8.74 -2.30
C LEU A 79 -6.88 8.49 -2.51
N PHE A 80 -7.65 8.28 -1.44
CA PHE A 80 -9.11 8.16 -1.53
C PHE A 80 -9.79 9.45 -2.01
N GLY A 81 -9.30 10.62 -1.58
CA GLY A 81 -9.81 11.92 -2.05
C GLY A 81 -9.62 12.12 -3.55
N PHE A 82 -8.42 11.83 -4.06
CA PHE A 82 -8.13 11.93 -5.49
C PHE A 82 -8.80 10.80 -6.31
N SER A 83 -8.97 9.61 -5.74
CA SER A 83 -9.66 8.49 -6.40
C SER A 83 -11.08 8.87 -6.85
N GLN A 84 -11.83 9.61 -6.03
CA GLN A 84 -13.15 10.11 -6.41
C GLN A 84 -13.09 11.07 -7.62
N ALA A 85 -12.13 12.01 -7.60
CA ALA A 85 -11.96 12.97 -8.68
C ALA A 85 -11.62 12.27 -10.01
N PHE A 86 -10.71 11.29 -9.97
CA PHE A 86 -10.31 10.52 -11.14
C PHE A 86 -11.41 9.60 -11.65
N TYR A 87 -12.20 8.98 -10.76
CA TYR A 87 -13.32 8.13 -11.14
C TYR A 87 -14.37 8.91 -11.95
N PHE A 88 -14.73 10.13 -11.51
CA PHE A 88 -15.65 10.97 -12.27
C PHE A 88 -15.07 11.49 -13.59
N LEU A 89 -13.78 11.81 -13.59
CA LEU A 89 -13.07 12.30 -14.76
C LEU A 89 -12.94 11.25 -15.88
N TYR A 90 -12.69 9.99 -15.50
CA TYR A 90 -12.55 8.86 -16.43
C TYR A 90 -13.88 8.27 -16.90
N LYS A 91 -14.99 8.58 -16.24
CA LYS A 91 -16.33 8.09 -16.62
C LYS A 91 -16.74 8.43 -18.06
N GLY A 92 -16.18 9.47 -18.65
CA GLY A 92 -16.45 9.88 -20.03
C GLY A 92 -15.49 9.30 -21.08
N HIS A 93 -14.56 8.43 -20.69
CA HIS A 93 -13.61 7.79 -21.59
C HIS A 93 -14.28 6.62 -22.35
N PRO A 94 -14.03 6.44 -23.65
CA PRO A 94 -14.71 5.41 -24.47
C PRO A 94 -14.45 3.97 -24.01
N ASN A 95 -13.30 3.70 -23.37
CA ASN A 95 -12.94 2.41 -22.77
C ASN A 95 -12.95 2.45 -21.22
N ALA A 96 -13.82 3.27 -20.61
CA ALA A 96 -13.81 3.46 -19.16
C ALA A 96 -13.93 2.14 -18.38
N ASP A 97 -14.74 1.21 -18.89
CA ASP A 97 -14.99 -0.10 -18.26
C ASP A 97 -13.82 -1.08 -18.34
N GLU A 98 -12.94 -0.95 -19.36
CA GLU A 98 -11.73 -1.77 -19.51
C GLU A 98 -10.51 -1.14 -18.83
N SER A 99 -10.57 0.17 -18.56
CA SER A 99 -9.52 0.88 -17.85
C SER A 99 -9.52 0.53 -16.35
N PRO A 100 -8.37 0.59 -15.67
CA PRO A 100 -8.32 0.43 -14.22
C PRO A 100 -9.19 1.47 -13.50
N PHE A 101 -9.60 2.55 -14.18
CA PHE A 101 -10.43 3.62 -13.63
C PHE A 101 -11.95 3.36 -13.72
N GLY A 102 -12.39 2.22 -14.23
CA GLY A 102 -13.82 1.91 -14.41
C GLY A 102 -14.59 1.60 -13.13
N THR A 103 -13.91 1.17 -12.07
CA THR A 103 -14.52 0.91 -10.76
C THR A 103 -13.84 1.71 -9.68
N TYR A 104 -14.55 2.06 -8.60
CA TYR A 104 -13.98 2.85 -7.50
C TYR A 104 -12.71 2.21 -6.89
N PHE A 105 -12.74 0.89 -6.67
CA PHE A 105 -11.60 0.15 -6.15
C PHE A 105 -10.46 0.04 -7.18
N GLY A 106 -10.81 -0.14 -8.46
CA GLY A 106 -9.86 -0.10 -9.56
C GLY A 106 -9.16 1.26 -9.63
N THR A 107 -9.89 2.38 -9.56
CA THR A 107 -9.33 3.73 -9.61
C THR A 107 -8.35 3.98 -8.47
N TRP A 108 -8.69 3.50 -7.25
CA TRP A 108 -7.78 3.56 -6.11
C TRP A 108 -6.48 2.79 -6.38
N MET A 109 -6.58 1.58 -6.91
CA MET A 109 -5.40 0.76 -7.26
C MET A 109 -4.59 1.35 -8.41
N GLY A 110 -5.25 1.87 -9.45
CA GLY A 110 -4.61 2.52 -10.60
C GLY A 110 -3.89 3.81 -10.20
N LEU A 111 -4.45 4.58 -9.27
CA LEU A 111 -3.76 5.74 -8.69
C LEU A 111 -2.57 5.32 -7.82
N PHE A 112 -2.68 4.23 -7.08
CA PHE A 112 -1.53 3.68 -6.35
C PHE A 112 -0.39 3.29 -7.32
N GLN A 113 -0.70 2.58 -8.41
CA GLN A 113 0.26 2.24 -9.48
C GLN A 113 0.86 3.50 -10.14
N THR A 114 0.02 4.51 -10.39
CA THR A 114 0.47 5.81 -10.90
C THR A 114 1.50 6.45 -9.99
N THR A 115 1.33 6.37 -8.66
CA THR A 115 2.33 6.90 -7.70
C THR A 115 3.65 6.12 -7.70
N LEU A 116 3.63 4.85 -8.12
CA LEU A 116 4.84 4.04 -8.33
C LEU A 116 5.54 4.37 -9.65
N GLY A 117 4.94 5.20 -10.50
CA GLY A 117 5.49 5.64 -11.78
C GLY A 117 4.90 4.93 -13.01
N ASP A 118 3.89 4.08 -12.83
CA ASP A 118 3.23 3.38 -13.94
C ASP A 118 2.00 4.19 -14.40
N TYR A 119 2.18 5.02 -15.42
CA TYR A 119 1.11 5.83 -16.01
C TYR A 119 1.30 6.07 -17.50
N ASP A 120 0.20 6.06 -18.25
CA ASP A 120 0.19 6.42 -19.67
C ASP A 120 -0.40 7.82 -19.88
N TYR A 121 0.47 8.77 -20.25
CA TYR A 121 0.04 10.15 -20.54
C TYR A 121 -0.78 10.26 -21.83
N ALA A 122 -0.61 9.33 -22.79
CA ALA A 122 -1.35 9.33 -24.03
C ALA A 122 -2.84 9.03 -23.78
N ASP A 123 -3.12 8.13 -22.84
CA ASP A 123 -4.47 7.71 -22.47
C ASP A 123 -5.32 8.85 -21.87
N LEU A 124 -4.69 9.77 -21.14
CA LEU A 124 -5.36 10.95 -20.59
C LEU A 124 -5.96 11.87 -21.67
N ASN A 125 -5.46 11.82 -22.91
CA ASN A 125 -6.01 12.62 -24.03
C ASN A 125 -7.36 12.10 -24.54
N LEU A 126 -7.69 10.85 -24.26
CA LEU A 126 -8.91 10.19 -24.73
C LEU A 126 -10.11 10.47 -23.80
N THR A 127 -9.88 11.12 -22.66
CA THR A 127 -10.95 11.55 -21.75
C THR A 127 -11.77 12.70 -22.36
N THR A 128 -13.04 12.84 -21.96
CA THR A 128 -13.93 13.91 -22.46
C THR A 128 -13.38 15.32 -22.21
N TYR A 129 -12.63 15.49 -21.12
CA TYR A 129 -12.04 16.76 -20.72
C TYR A 129 -10.51 16.61 -20.55
N PRO A 130 -9.74 16.51 -21.64
CA PRO A 130 -8.32 16.16 -21.58
C PRO A 130 -7.48 17.22 -20.86
N ASN A 131 -7.84 18.49 -20.99
CA ASN A 131 -7.14 19.57 -20.29
C ASN A 131 -7.35 19.52 -18.78
N LEU A 132 -8.60 19.27 -18.35
CA LEU A 132 -8.93 19.13 -16.93
C LEU A 132 -8.24 17.90 -16.34
N ALA A 133 -8.24 16.79 -17.07
CA ALA A 133 -7.60 15.55 -16.67
C ALA A 133 -6.10 15.73 -16.43
N LYS A 134 -5.41 16.37 -17.38
CA LYS A 134 -3.99 16.70 -17.26
C LYS A 134 -3.69 17.60 -16.08
N THR A 135 -4.52 18.62 -15.84
CA THR A 135 -4.32 19.52 -14.69
C THR A 135 -4.44 18.77 -13.37
N VAL A 136 -5.50 17.98 -13.18
CA VAL A 136 -5.69 17.17 -11.95
C VAL A 136 -4.57 16.15 -11.78
N PHE A 137 -4.13 15.53 -12.87
CA PHE A 137 -3.01 14.58 -12.89
C PHE A 137 -1.68 15.21 -12.50
N ILE A 138 -1.35 16.37 -13.04
CA ILE A 138 -0.13 17.11 -12.66
C ILE A 138 -0.20 17.54 -11.20
N THR A 139 -1.36 18.01 -10.72
CA THR A 139 -1.55 18.34 -9.30
C THR A 139 -1.31 17.14 -8.42
N PHE A 140 -1.86 15.96 -8.76
CA PHE A 140 -1.62 14.72 -8.02
C PHE A 140 -0.14 14.30 -8.02
N MET A 141 0.50 14.33 -9.19
CA MET A 141 1.91 13.96 -9.37
C MET A 141 2.89 14.88 -8.65
N ILE A 142 2.53 16.12 -8.38
CA ILE A 142 3.35 17.04 -7.58
C ILE A 142 3.00 16.91 -6.09
N PHE A 143 1.71 16.89 -5.76
CA PHE A 143 1.23 16.92 -4.39
C PHE A 143 1.60 15.66 -3.61
N VAL A 144 1.41 14.48 -4.21
CA VAL A 144 1.68 13.21 -3.52
C VAL A 144 3.17 13.08 -3.19
N PRO A 145 4.13 13.17 -4.13
CA PRO A 145 5.54 13.06 -3.80
C PRO A 145 6.04 14.12 -2.82
N ILE A 146 5.53 15.36 -2.88
CA ILE A 146 5.88 16.39 -1.88
C ILE A 146 5.40 15.99 -0.49
N LEU A 147 4.19 15.43 -0.38
CA LEU A 147 3.67 14.92 0.88
C LEU A 147 4.50 13.73 1.38
N LEU A 148 4.88 12.79 0.50
CA LEU A 148 5.77 11.67 0.82
C LEU A 148 7.13 12.17 1.32
N LEU A 149 7.70 13.16 0.64
CA LEU A 149 9.02 13.73 0.95
C LEU A 149 9.01 14.56 2.23
N ASN A 150 8.02 15.44 2.43
CA ASN A 150 7.91 16.25 3.64
C ASN A 150 7.72 15.39 4.89
N MET A 151 6.95 14.30 4.77
CA MET A 151 6.79 13.35 5.87
C MET A 151 8.08 12.55 6.09
N LEU A 152 8.80 12.14 5.03
CA LEU A 152 10.09 11.46 5.16
C LEU A 152 11.17 12.32 5.84
N ILE A 153 11.20 13.62 5.55
CA ILE A 153 12.07 14.57 6.24
C ILE A 153 11.69 14.70 7.72
N ALA A 154 10.39 14.75 8.04
CA ALA A 154 9.91 14.83 9.42
C ALA A 154 10.26 13.59 10.26
N MET A 155 10.56 12.44 9.64
CA MET A 155 11.00 11.21 10.31
C MET A 155 12.51 11.14 10.58
N MET A 156 13.31 11.91 9.83
CA MET A 156 14.77 11.96 9.99
C MET A 156 15.26 13.09 10.90
N GLY A 157 14.37 14.03 11.28
CA GLY A 157 14.66 15.22 12.08
C GLY A 157 14.31 15.08 13.56
#